data_AF-J0LNF5-F1
#
_entry.id   AF-J0LNF5-F1
#
_cell.length_a   1.000
_cell.length_b   1.000
_cell.length_c   1.000
_cell.angle_alpha   90.00
_cell.angle_beta   90.00
_cell.angle_gamma   90.00
#
_symmetry.space_group_name_H-M   'P 1'
#
loop_
_entity.id
_entity.type
_entity.pdbx_description
1 polymer ?
#
loop_
_entity_poly.entity_id
_entity_poly.type
_entity_poly.pdbx_seq_one_letter_code
_entity_poly.pdbx_strand_id
1 'polypeptide(L)'
;MAITISETVLNSFTDMLHTECSHEVLDRLRTGLISDRKMGGLVWADKKWFAGPIRRMSQFMESSRDAVDPLTAEDCAHFIVGIAETAALRDAVICSAVMCMEPDKYVMIACEPYKAASAQFVCDALDPAFNDAEIPRRTRQGMRLIQLMGQWPALLPEKYRTGVLAVLAYVSWWLGEPEMSLGYSQECLGYDSSYNLAVIMDQAVRWGAMPAWYRESRNNKPSGKTQRQ
;
A
#
# COMPACT_ATOMS: atom_id res chain seq x y z
N MET A 1 -3.91 22.34 3.58
CA MET A 1 -3.75 21.92 2.17
C MET A 1 -2.79 20.74 2.15
N ALA A 2 -3.27 19.54 1.81
CA ALA A 2 -2.37 18.40 1.60
C ALA A 2 -1.64 18.66 0.28
N ILE A 3 -0.30 18.72 0.32
CA ILE A 3 0.49 18.80 -0.92
C ILE A 3 0.42 17.41 -1.56
N THR A 4 -0.52 17.29 -2.50
CA THR A 4 -0.71 16.14 -3.38
C THR A 4 0.18 16.28 -4.60
N ILE A 5 0.51 15.17 -5.25
CA ILE A 5 1.28 15.18 -6.51
C ILE A 5 0.36 15.69 -7.62
N SER A 6 0.84 16.63 -8.43
CA SER A 6 0.08 17.18 -9.56
C SER A 6 -0.13 16.14 -10.65
N GLU A 7 -1.25 16.26 -11.38
CA GLU A 7 -1.57 15.34 -12.48
C GLU A 7 -0.49 15.32 -13.56
N THR A 8 0.14 16.46 -13.85
CA THR A 8 1.26 16.53 -14.81
C THR A 8 2.43 15.64 -14.40
N VAL A 9 2.81 15.68 -13.12
CA VAL A 9 3.91 14.85 -12.59
C VAL A 9 3.52 13.38 -12.60
N LEU A 10 2.29 13.05 -12.18
CA LEU A 10 1.79 11.68 -12.17
C LEU A 10 1.70 11.08 -13.58
N ASN A 11 1.18 11.82 -14.55
CA ASN A 11 1.04 11.36 -15.93
C ASN A 11 2.42 11.09 -16.55
N SER A 12 3.37 12.02 -16.40
CA SER A 12 4.74 11.84 -16.87
C SER A 12 5.41 10.60 -16.25
N PHE A 13 5.21 10.38 -14.95
CA PHE A 13 5.74 9.19 -14.28
C PHE A 13 5.03 7.91 -14.73
N THR A 14 3.72 7.97 -14.97
CA THR A 14 2.92 6.84 -15.45
C THR A 14 3.35 6.40 -16.85
N ASP A 15 3.65 7.35 -17.74
CA ASP A 15 4.19 7.07 -19.07
C ASP A 15 5.56 6.37 -18.99
N MET A 16 6.40 6.80 -18.03
CA MET A 16 7.66 6.13 -17.75
C MET A 16 7.44 4.69 -17.26
N LEU A 17 6.49 4.47 -16.33
CA LEU A 17 6.15 3.12 -15.86
C LEU A 17 5.64 2.22 -16.99
N HIS A 18 4.84 2.73 -17.92
CA HIS A 18 4.37 1.94 -19.06
C HIS A 18 5.54 1.40 -19.91
N THR A 19 6.62 2.18 -20.02
CA THR A 19 7.82 1.79 -20.77
C THR A 19 8.71 0.82 -19.97
N GLU A 20 8.92 1.11 -18.69
CA GLU A 20 9.88 0.41 -17.83
C GLU A 20 9.31 -0.83 -17.13
N CYS A 21 7.99 -0.92 -16.94
CA CYS A 21 7.31 -2.03 -16.26
C CYS A 21 6.56 -2.95 -17.24
N SER A 22 7.13 -3.18 -18.43
CA SER A 22 6.56 -4.14 -19.39
C SER A 22 6.51 -5.55 -18.79
N HIS A 23 5.62 -6.40 -19.31
CA HIS A 23 5.47 -7.78 -18.85
C HIS A 23 6.80 -8.54 -18.83
N GLU A 24 7.62 -8.40 -19.88
CA GLU A 24 8.94 -9.03 -19.97
C GLU A 24 9.90 -8.53 -18.87
N VAL A 25 9.87 -7.23 -18.56
CA VAL A 25 10.71 -6.68 -17.48
C VAL A 25 10.29 -7.25 -16.13
N LEU A 26 9.00 -7.25 -15.82
CA LEU A 26 8.48 -7.75 -14.55
C LEU A 26 8.76 -9.25 -14.35
N ASP A 27 8.63 -10.07 -15.40
CA ASP A 27 8.94 -11.50 -15.32
C ASP A 27 10.45 -11.78 -15.22
N ARG A 28 11.29 -10.95 -15.86
CA ARG A 28 12.75 -11.02 -15.67
C ARG A 28 13.14 -10.68 -14.23
N LEU A 29 12.61 -9.60 -13.67
CA LEU A 29 12.84 -9.20 -12.29
C LEU A 29 12.39 -10.29 -11.31
N ARG A 30 11.19 -10.83 -11.52
CA ARG A 30 10.67 -11.97 -10.74
C ARG A 30 11.58 -13.18 -10.79
N THR A 31 12.05 -13.55 -11.98
CA THR A 31 12.95 -14.70 -12.16
C THR A 31 14.29 -14.46 -11.45
N GLY A 32 14.83 -13.25 -11.54
CA GLY A 32 16.02 -12.83 -10.81
C GLY A 32 15.85 -12.95 -9.29
N LEU A 33 14.75 -12.44 -8.75
CA LEU A 33 14.41 -12.55 -7.33
C LEU A 33 14.34 -14.01 -6.87
N ILE A 34 13.64 -14.86 -7.62
CA ILE A 34 13.52 -16.29 -7.29
C ILE A 34 14.88 -16.99 -7.35
N SER A 35 15.71 -16.64 -8.34
CA SER A 35 17.07 -17.18 -8.47
C SER A 35 17.94 -16.79 -7.27
N ASP A 36 17.94 -15.51 -6.90
CA ASP A 36 18.69 -15.01 -5.74
C ASP A 36 18.20 -15.64 -4.43
N ARG A 37 16.88 -15.81 -4.26
CA ARG A 37 16.31 -16.52 -3.10
C ARG A 37 16.79 -17.97 -3.02
N LYS A 38 16.92 -18.67 -4.15
CA LYS A 38 17.45 -20.04 -4.21
C LYS A 38 18.94 -20.10 -3.89
N MET A 39 19.72 -19.10 -4.29
CA MET A 39 21.17 -19.08 -4.09
C MET A 39 21.59 -18.62 -2.68
N GLY A 40 20.97 -17.55 -2.18
CA GLY A 40 21.40 -16.87 -0.95
C GLY A 40 20.38 -16.88 0.20
N GLY A 41 19.21 -17.49 -0.02
CA GLY A 41 18.10 -17.49 0.95
C GLY A 41 17.23 -16.24 0.89
N LEU A 42 16.04 -16.34 1.51
CA LEU A 42 15.00 -15.29 1.46
C LEU A 42 15.47 -13.94 1.98
N VAL A 43 16.03 -13.89 3.19
CA VAL A 43 16.38 -12.63 3.86
C VAL A 43 17.43 -11.85 3.07
N TRP A 44 18.45 -12.54 2.57
CA TRP A 44 19.51 -11.88 1.79
C TRP A 44 18.97 -11.34 0.46
N ALA A 45 18.23 -12.17 -0.27
CA ALA A 45 17.66 -11.77 -1.55
C ALA A 45 16.66 -10.61 -1.38
N ASP A 46 15.73 -10.71 -0.43
CA ASP A 46 14.73 -9.68 -0.21
C ASP A 46 15.37 -8.35 0.21
N LYS A 47 16.43 -8.37 1.04
CA LYS A 47 17.18 -7.15 1.34
C LYS A 47 17.90 -6.58 0.12
N LYS A 48 18.53 -7.42 -0.69
CA LYS A 48 19.21 -7.01 -1.93
C LYS A 48 18.25 -6.29 -2.87
N TRP A 49 17.02 -6.81 -3.01
CA TRP A 49 16.03 -6.30 -3.96
C TRP A 49 15.17 -5.15 -3.40
N PHE A 50 14.85 -5.16 -2.11
CA PHE A 50 13.80 -4.26 -1.57
C PHE A 50 14.30 -3.23 -0.57
N ALA A 51 15.48 -3.38 0.06
CA ALA A 51 15.92 -2.43 1.08
C ALA A 51 16.12 -1.01 0.53
N GLY A 52 16.66 -0.87 -0.68
CA GLY A 52 16.80 0.41 -1.37
C GLY A 52 15.44 1.04 -1.72
N PRO A 53 14.58 0.35 -2.48
CA PRO A 53 13.23 0.82 -2.81
C PRO A 53 12.41 1.23 -1.58
N ILE A 54 12.42 0.43 -0.50
CA ILE A 54 11.66 0.72 0.74
C ILE A 54 12.13 2.02 1.39
N ARG A 55 13.45 2.26 1.46
CA ARG A 55 13.98 3.52 2.02
C ARG A 55 13.58 4.73 1.19
N ARG A 56 13.60 4.61 -0.15
CA ARG A 56 13.13 5.67 -1.05
C ARG A 56 11.62 5.88 -0.96
N MET A 57 10.82 4.83 -0.80
CA MET A 57 9.39 4.94 -0.52
C MET A 57 9.14 5.70 0.78
N SER A 58 9.85 5.37 1.85
CA SER A 58 9.75 6.10 3.13
C SER A 58 10.09 7.60 2.97
N GLN A 59 11.14 7.93 2.21
CA GLN A 59 11.49 9.32 1.89
C GLN A 59 10.40 10.02 1.05
N PHE A 60 9.87 9.33 0.03
CA PHE A 60 8.78 9.82 -0.81
C PHE A 60 7.51 10.11 0.00
N MET A 61 7.19 9.26 0.97
CA MET A 61 6.02 9.43 1.84
C MET A 61 6.15 10.64 2.75
N GLU A 62 7.36 10.92 3.25
CA GLU A 62 7.62 12.09 4.10
C GLU A 62 7.90 13.38 3.33
N SER A 63 8.18 13.28 2.03
CA SER A 63 8.42 14.43 1.16
C SER A 63 7.20 15.35 1.08
N SER A 64 7.47 16.66 1.18
CA SER A 64 6.50 17.72 0.89
C SER A 64 6.59 18.22 -0.55
N ARG A 65 7.39 17.57 -1.41
CA ARG A 65 7.57 17.97 -2.80
C ARG A 65 6.43 17.46 -3.68
N ASP A 66 6.07 18.27 -4.67
CA ASP A 66 5.28 17.85 -5.81
C ASP A 66 6.17 17.06 -6.79
N ALA A 67 6.58 15.87 -6.34
CA ALA A 67 7.46 14.98 -7.08
C ALA A 67 7.27 13.54 -6.60
N VAL A 68 7.54 12.61 -7.51
CA VAL A 68 7.70 11.18 -7.22
C VAL A 68 9.12 10.87 -6.70
N ASP A 69 10.10 11.74 -7.01
CA ASP A 69 11.45 11.72 -6.43
C ASP A 69 11.38 11.56 -4.89
N PRO A 70 12.15 10.60 -4.31
CA PRO A 70 13.27 9.87 -4.92
C PRO A 70 12.93 8.54 -5.59
N LEU A 71 11.65 8.18 -5.76
CA LEU A 71 11.30 6.90 -6.39
C LEU A 71 11.57 6.90 -7.90
N THR A 72 12.15 5.81 -8.39
CA THR A 72 12.33 5.55 -9.82
C THR A 72 11.27 4.58 -10.36
N ALA A 73 11.15 4.48 -11.69
CA ALA A 73 10.32 3.45 -12.31
C ALA A 73 10.81 2.03 -11.95
N GLU A 74 12.13 1.84 -11.84
CA GLU A 74 12.73 0.59 -11.38
C GLU A 74 12.31 0.25 -9.94
N ASP A 75 12.28 1.23 -9.01
CA ASP A 75 11.78 0.99 -7.65
C ASP A 75 10.33 0.51 -7.66
N CYS A 76 9.50 1.13 -8.50
CA CYS A 76 8.10 0.73 -8.65
C CYS A 76 7.99 -0.68 -9.22
N ALA A 77 8.80 -1.06 -10.21
CA ALA A 77 8.86 -2.43 -10.72
C ALA A 77 9.24 -3.44 -9.64
N HIS A 78 10.18 -3.10 -8.75
CA HIS A 78 10.53 -3.92 -7.59
C HIS A 78 9.34 -4.07 -6.62
N PHE A 79 8.59 -3.00 -6.35
CA PHE A 79 7.39 -3.09 -5.53
C PHE A 79 6.29 -3.93 -6.17
N ILE A 80 6.05 -3.76 -7.47
CA ILE A 80 5.06 -4.54 -8.24
C ILE A 80 5.37 -6.03 -8.15
N VAL A 81 6.62 -6.43 -8.45
CA VAL A 81 7.05 -7.83 -8.36
C VAL A 81 7.01 -8.32 -6.92
N GLY A 82 7.55 -7.55 -5.97
CA GLY A 82 7.65 -8.00 -4.60
C GLY A 82 6.28 -8.12 -3.90
N ILE A 83 5.31 -7.24 -4.19
CA ILE A 83 3.95 -7.32 -3.66
C ILE A 83 3.26 -8.59 -4.18
N ALA A 84 3.47 -8.94 -5.45
CA ALA A 84 2.94 -10.18 -6.02
C ALA A 84 3.58 -11.44 -5.42
N GLU A 85 4.84 -11.38 -4.99
CA GLU A 85 5.60 -12.54 -4.50
C GLU A 85 5.65 -12.68 -2.97
N THR A 86 5.35 -11.63 -2.21
CA THR A 86 5.39 -11.69 -0.74
C THR A 86 4.41 -10.73 -0.07
N ALA A 87 3.54 -11.29 0.78
CA ALA A 87 2.63 -10.52 1.62
C ALA A 87 3.38 -9.56 2.57
N ALA A 88 4.61 -9.89 2.97
CA ALA A 88 5.40 -9.04 3.86
C ALA A 88 5.75 -7.68 3.22
N LEU A 89 6.06 -7.65 1.92
CA LEU A 89 6.34 -6.38 1.24
C LEU A 89 5.06 -5.54 1.10
N ARG A 90 3.94 -6.19 0.78
CA ARG A 90 2.61 -5.55 0.75
C ARG A 90 2.30 -4.89 2.09
N ASP A 91 2.50 -5.61 3.19
CA ASP A 91 2.21 -5.12 4.53
C ASP A 91 3.16 -3.98 4.91
N ALA A 92 4.45 -4.05 4.54
CA ALA A 92 5.39 -2.94 4.73
C ALA A 92 4.97 -1.67 3.98
N VAL A 93 4.47 -1.80 2.75
CA VAL A 93 3.95 -0.67 1.95
C VAL A 93 2.71 -0.07 2.62
N ILE A 94 1.77 -0.89 3.08
CA ILE A 94 0.59 -0.42 3.84
C ILE A 94 1.04 0.30 5.13
N CYS A 95 1.95 -0.30 5.89
CA CYS A 95 2.51 0.27 7.11
C CYS A 95 3.09 1.67 6.88
N SER A 96 3.73 1.92 5.74
CA SER A 96 4.28 3.24 5.40
C SER A 96 3.22 4.35 5.29
N ALA A 97 2.00 3.99 4.92
CA ALA A 97 0.86 4.90 4.79
C ALA A 97 0.11 5.12 6.12
N VAL A 98 0.16 4.17 7.04
CA VAL A 98 -0.65 4.21 8.29
C VAL A 98 0.14 4.63 9.52
N MET A 99 1.43 4.32 9.60
CA MET A 99 2.28 4.66 10.74
C MET A 99 3.64 5.21 10.28
N CYS A 100 4.18 6.19 11.02
CA CYS A 100 5.55 6.68 10.82
C CYS A 100 6.52 5.78 11.55
N MET A 101 7.47 5.18 10.84
CA MET A 101 8.53 4.37 11.40
C MET A 101 9.86 4.72 10.77
N GLU A 102 10.95 4.36 11.46
CA GLU A 102 12.28 4.43 10.86
C GLU A 102 12.36 3.54 9.61
N PRO A 103 13.03 4.00 8.52
CA PRO A 103 13.09 3.26 7.25
C PRO A 103 13.47 1.78 7.39
N ASP A 104 14.44 1.48 8.27
CA ASP A 104 14.92 0.12 8.48
C ASP A 104 13.89 -0.80 9.18
N LYS A 105 12.87 -0.25 9.86
CA LYS A 105 11.75 -1.05 10.38
C LYS A 105 10.86 -1.54 9.23
N TYR A 106 10.57 -0.71 8.23
CA TYR A 106 9.85 -1.16 7.03
C TYR A 106 10.65 -2.22 6.27
N VAL A 107 11.97 -2.05 6.18
CA VAL A 107 12.86 -3.08 5.57
C VAL A 107 12.78 -4.38 6.36
N MET A 108 12.75 -4.33 7.70
CA MET A 108 12.63 -5.51 8.54
C MET A 108 11.29 -6.22 8.33
N ILE A 109 10.17 -5.47 8.29
CA ILE A 109 8.84 -6.04 8.00
C ILE A 109 8.87 -6.79 6.66
N ALA A 110 9.37 -6.14 5.61
CA ALA A 110 9.35 -6.69 4.26
C ALA A 110 10.29 -7.89 4.07
N CYS A 111 11.51 -7.83 4.62
CA CYS A 111 12.59 -8.75 4.28
C CYS A 111 12.88 -9.79 5.38
N GLU A 112 12.36 -9.59 6.59
CA GLU A 112 12.58 -10.47 7.74
C GLU A 112 11.26 -10.79 8.48
N PRO A 113 10.20 -11.24 7.79
CA PRO A 113 8.85 -11.35 8.37
C PRO A 113 8.74 -12.36 9.52
N TYR A 114 9.68 -13.30 9.63
CA TYR A 114 9.71 -14.32 10.70
C TYR A 114 10.28 -13.81 12.03
N LYS A 115 10.85 -12.60 12.07
CA LYS A 115 11.29 -12.01 13.33
C LYS A 115 10.09 -11.55 14.14
N ALA A 116 10.08 -11.85 15.44
CA ALA A 116 9.05 -11.37 16.36
C ALA A 116 8.90 -9.84 16.32
N ALA A 117 10.01 -9.11 16.17
CA ALA A 117 9.99 -7.66 16.01
C ALA A 117 9.22 -7.20 14.75
N SER A 118 9.32 -7.93 13.63
CA SER A 118 8.59 -7.61 12.39
C SER A 118 7.09 -7.74 12.60
N ALA A 119 6.66 -8.85 13.21
CA ALA A 119 5.24 -9.06 13.53
C ALA A 119 4.74 -7.98 14.49
N GLN A 120 5.52 -7.63 15.52
CA GLN A 120 5.18 -6.56 16.44
C GLN A 120 5.00 -5.22 15.73
N PHE A 121 5.91 -4.83 14.82
CA PHE A 121 5.76 -3.58 14.08
C PHE A 121 4.54 -3.54 13.17
N VAL A 122 4.14 -4.68 12.59
CA VAL A 122 2.89 -4.77 11.83
C VAL A 122 1.68 -4.59 12.75
N CYS A 123 1.63 -5.30 13.88
CA CYS A 123 0.55 -5.15 14.87
C CYS A 123 0.47 -3.71 15.40
N ASP A 124 1.59 -3.11 15.79
CA ASP A 124 1.66 -1.73 16.27
C ASP A 124 1.14 -0.73 15.22
N ALA A 125 1.33 -1.02 13.93
CA ALA A 125 0.86 -0.16 12.84
C ALA A 125 -0.61 -0.38 12.48
N LEU A 126 -1.08 -1.64 12.46
CA LEU A 126 -2.40 -1.99 11.92
C LEU A 126 -3.49 -2.12 12.99
N ASP A 127 -3.18 -2.64 14.18
CA ASP A 127 -4.18 -2.84 15.23
C ASP A 127 -4.82 -1.52 15.69
N PRO A 128 -4.05 -0.43 15.90
CA PRO A 128 -4.63 0.86 16.24
C PRO A 128 -5.52 1.43 15.15
N ALA A 129 -5.26 1.13 13.87
CA ALA A 129 -6.10 1.61 12.77
C ALA A 129 -7.57 1.18 12.92
N PHE A 130 -7.80 0.00 13.50
CA PHE A 130 -9.13 -0.52 13.78
C PHE A 130 -9.68 -0.11 15.15
N ASN A 131 -8.83 0.18 16.13
CA ASN A 131 -9.23 0.22 17.55
C ASN A 131 -8.98 1.56 18.25
N ASP A 132 -8.17 2.44 17.70
CA ASP A 132 -7.77 3.70 18.34
C ASP A 132 -8.03 4.89 17.41
N ALA A 133 -8.97 5.75 17.80
CA ALA A 133 -9.35 6.93 17.04
C ALA A 133 -8.39 8.11 17.25
N GLU A 134 -7.55 8.06 18.29
CA GLU A 134 -6.66 9.15 18.69
C GLU A 134 -5.31 9.10 17.97
N ILE A 135 -4.99 7.99 17.30
CA ILE A 135 -3.74 7.91 16.54
C ILE A 135 -3.71 8.96 15.41
N PRO A 136 -2.57 9.66 15.24
CA PRO A 136 -2.45 10.65 14.18
C PRO A 136 -2.67 10.06 12.80
N ARG A 137 -3.67 10.59 12.09
CA ARG A 137 -3.96 10.17 10.72
C ARG A 137 -2.88 10.65 9.77
N ARG A 138 -2.22 9.69 9.10
CA ARG A 138 -1.27 9.96 8.02
C ARG A 138 -1.97 10.16 6.67
N THR A 139 -2.98 11.03 6.65
CA THR A 139 -3.85 11.28 5.48
C THR A 139 -3.04 11.68 4.25
N ARG A 140 -2.03 12.55 4.41
CA ARG A 140 -1.16 12.98 3.30
C ARG A 140 -0.43 11.80 2.68
N GLN A 141 0.17 10.95 3.50
CA GLN A 141 0.90 9.77 3.07
C GLN A 141 -0.02 8.76 2.37
N GLY A 142 -1.19 8.48 2.95
CA GLY A 142 -2.19 7.63 2.30
C GLY A 142 -2.60 8.16 0.93
N MET A 143 -2.87 9.46 0.80
CA MET A 143 -3.20 10.09 -0.48
C MET A 143 -2.03 9.99 -1.48
N ARG A 144 -0.80 10.24 -1.06
CA ARG A 144 0.39 10.10 -1.92
C ARG A 144 0.55 8.67 -2.44
N LEU A 145 0.28 7.67 -1.61
CA LEU A 145 0.35 6.27 -2.03
C LEU A 145 -0.76 5.90 -3.03
N ILE A 146 -2.00 6.35 -2.80
CA ILE A 146 -3.10 6.19 -3.78
C ILE A 146 -2.76 6.88 -5.11
N GLN A 147 -2.23 8.11 -5.07
CA GLN A 147 -1.84 8.84 -6.27
C GLN A 147 -0.73 8.12 -7.04
N LEU A 148 0.28 7.62 -6.33
CA LEU A 148 1.39 6.89 -6.92
C LEU A 148 0.91 5.60 -7.60
N MET A 149 0.12 4.78 -6.90
CA MET A 149 -0.20 3.41 -7.30
C MET A 149 -1.53 3.26 -8.05
N GLY A 150 -2.41 4.27 -8.02
CA GLY A 150 -3.80 4.16 -8.49
C GLY A 150 -3.95 3.85 -9.97
N GLN A 151 -2.99 4.27 -10.80
CA GLN A 151 -2.99 3.98 -12.24
C GLN A 151 -2.33 2.64 -12.58
N TRP A 152 -1.61 2.02 -11.65
CA TRP A 152 -0.83 0.81 -11.94
C TRP A 152 -1.69 -0.37 -12.38
N PRO A 153 -2.84 -0.69 -11.72
CA PRO A 153 -3.62 -1.87 -12.09
C PRO A 153 -4.00 -1.92 -13.58
N ALA A 154 -4.32 -0.77 -14.19
CA ALA A 154 -4.67 -0.70 -15.60
C ALA A 154 -3.51 -1.07 -16.55
N LEU A 155 -2.26 -0.85 -16.12
CA LEU A 155 -1.05 -1.05 -16.93
C LEU A 155 -0.42 -2.44 -16.74
N LEU A 156 -0.69 -3.08 -15.61
CA LEU A 156 0.01 -4.31 -15.22
C LEU A 156 -0.60 -5.55 -15.87
N PRO A 157 0.15 -6.65 -16.05
CA PRO A 157 -0.44 -7.97 -16.28
C PRO A 157 -1.23 -8.47 -15.05
N GLU A 158 -2.28 -9.27 -15.25
CA GLU A 158 -3.20 -9.73 -14.19
C GLU A 158 -2.48 -10.26 -12.94
N LYS A 159 -1.44 -11.09 -13.13
CA LYS A 159 -0.60 -11.68 -12.08
C LYS A 159 -0.02 -10.66 -11.10
N TYR A 160 0.22 -9.42 -11.55
CA TYR A 160 0.79 -8.35 -10.75
C TYR A 160 -0.25 -7.34 -10.25
N ARG A 161 -1.50 -7.41 -10.73
CA ARG A 161 -2.59 -6.48 -10.36
C ARG A 161 -3.14 -6.74 -8.97
N THR A 162 -3.38 -8.01 -8.63
CA THR A 162 -4.14 -8.41 -7.43
C THR A 162 -3.58 -7.80 -6.15
N GLY A 163 -2.28 -7.93 -5.93
CA GLY A 163 -1.65 -7.39 -4.72
C GLY A 163 -1.66 -5.86 -4.66
N VAL A 164 -1.50 -5.18 -5.81
CA VAL A 164 -1.59 -3.72 -5.90
C VAL A 164 -3.01 -3.23 -5.57
N LEU A 165 -4.03 -3.87 -6.15
CA LEU A 165 -5.44 -3.58 -5.86
C LEU A 165 -5.75 -3.77 -4.37
N ALA A 166 -5.22 -4.81 -3.74
CA ALA A 166 -5.44 -5.04 -2.31
C ALA A 166 -4.79 -3.96 -1.42
N VAL A 167 -3.61 -3.43 -1.79
CA VAL A 167 -3.00 -2.28 -1.11
C VAL A 167 -3.90 -1.04 -1.26
N LEU A 168 -4.36 -0.74 -2.49
CA LEU A 168 -5.25 0.38 -2.76
C LEU A 168 -6.57 0.26 -1.98
N ALA A 169 -7.11 -0.95 -1.85
CA ALA A 169 -8.32 -1.23 -1.06
C ALA A 169 -8.12 -0.88 0.42
N TYR A 170 -7.02 -1.35 1.02
CA TYR A 170 -6.71 -1.06 2.43
C TYR A 170 -6.48 0.43 2.66
N VAL A 171 -5.68 1.09 1.81
CA VAL A 171 -5.34 2.51 1.99
C VAL A 171 -6.55 3.40 1.77
N SER A 172 -7.43 3.06 0.82
CA SER A 172 -8.71 3.77 0.63
C SER A 172 -9.62 3.61 1.86
N TRP A 173 -9.69 2.42 2.44
CA TRP A 173 -10.39 2.20 3.71
C TRP A 173 -9.80 3.06 4.81
N TRP A 174 -8.47 3.09 4.95
CA TRP A 174 -7.76 3.90 5.94
C TRP A 174 -8.02 5.40 5.79
N LEU A 175 -8.23 5.89 4.56
CA LEU A 175 -8.59 7.28 4.25
C LEU A 175 -10.08 7.57 4.46
N GLY A 176 -10.89 6.56 4.79
CA GLY A 176 -12.32 6.71 5.06
C GLY A 176 -13.17 6.71 3.79
N GLU A 177 -12.67 6.07 2.74
CA GLU A 177 -13.29 6.02 1.41
C GLU A 177 -13.81 4.60 1.14
N PRO A 178 -14.96 4.21 1.73
CA PRO A 178 -15.47 2.84 1.68
C PRO A 178 -15.81 2.38 0.26
N GLU A 179 -16.34 3.27 -0.59
CA GLU A 179 -16.72 2.94 -1.96
C GLU A 179 -15.49 2.62 -2.82
N MET A 180 -14.43 3.45 -2.71
CA MET A 180 -13.16 3.17 -3.39
C MET A 180 -12.51 1.88 -2.86
N SER A 181 -12.54 1.66 -1.54
CA SER A 181 -12.04 0.43 -0.93
C SER A 181 -12.74 -0.81 -1.48
N LEU A 182 -14.07 -0.79 -1.55
CA LEU A 182 -14.87 -1.88 -2.12
C LEU A 182 -14.63 -2.08 -3.61
N GLY A 183 -14.47 -0.99 -4.38
CA GLY A 183 -14.16 -1.09 -5.80
C GLY A 183 -12.87 -1.86 -6.04
N TYR A 184 -11.79 -1.47 -5.36
CA TYR A 184 -10.51 -2.15 -5.48
C TYR A 184 -10.52 -3.59 -4.95
N SER A 185 -11.22 -3.85 -3.84
CA SER A 185 -11.31 -5.21 -3.30
C SER A 185 -12.09 -6.13 -4.24
N GLN A 186 -13.22 -5.68 -4.81
CA GLN A 186 -14.02 -6.46 -5.75
C GLN A 186 -13.28 -6.70 -7.06
N GLU A 187 -12.57 -5.70 -7.58
CA GLU A 187 -11.72 -5.89 -8.76
C GLU A 187 -10.64 -6.93 -8.48
N CYS A 188 -9.95 -6.85 -7.33
CA CYS A 188 -8.96 -7.84 -6.92
C CYS A 188 -9.56 -9.26 -6.87
N LEU A 189 -10.73 -9.41 -6.24
CA LEU A 189 -11.44 -10.68 -6.12
C LEU A 189 -11.97 -11.21 -7.45
N GLY A 190 -12.16 -10.35 -8.45
CA GLY A 190 -12.47 -10.74 -9.82
C GLY A 190 -11.33 -11.50 -10.49
N TYR A 191 -10.08 -11.21 -10.14
CA TYR A 191 -8.90 -11.95 -10.63
C TYR A 191 -8.52 -13.13 -9.72
N ASP A 192 -8.60 -12.96 -8.39
CA ASP A 192 -8.35 -14.01 -7.40
C ASP A 192 -9.37 -13.92 -6.25
N SER A 193 -10.41 -14.74 -6.35
CA SER A 193 -11.50 -14.81 -5.36
C SER A 193 -11.06 -15.18 -3.93
N SER A 194 -9.83 -15.68 -3.76
CA SER A 194 -9.26 -16.09 -2.49
C SER A 194 -8.18 -15.15 -1.96
N TYR A 195 -7.96 -13.99 -2.60
CA TYR A 195 -6.91 -13.07 -2.19
C TYR A 195 -7.20 -12.48 -0.80
N ASN A 196 -6.53 -13.03 0.23
CA ASN A 196 -6.85 -12.82 1.65
C ASN A 196 -7.12 -11.37 2.04
N LEU A 197 -6.25 -10.43 1.66
CA LEU A 197 -6.43 -9.03 2.05
C LEU A 197 -7.65 -8.40 1.39
N ALA A 198 -7.95 -8.75 0.13
CA ALA A 198 -9.13 -8.22 -0.55
C ALA A 198 -10.42 -8.78 0.06
N VAL A 199 -10.44 -10.05 0.46
CA VAL A 199 -11.55 -10.65 1.22
C VAL A 199 -11.77 -9.90 2.54
N ILE A 200 -10.70 -9.67 3.30
CA ILE A 200 -10.75 -8.92 4.57
C ILE A 200 -11.32 -7.53 4.32
N MET A 201 -10.84 -6.81 3.30
CA MET A 201 -11.30 -5.45 3.04
C MET A 201 -12.74 -5.38 2.57
N ASP A 202 -13.18 -6.28 1.67
CA ASP A 202 -14.57 -6.34 1.24
C ASP A 202 -15.51 -6.60 2.43
N GLN A 203 -15.19 -7.58 3.28
CA GLN A 203 -15.98 -7.89 4.47
C GLN A 203 -15.96 -6.77 5.51
N ALA A 204 -14.79 -6.20 5.79
CA ALA A 204 -14.64 -5.11 6.76
C ALA A 204 -15.52 -3.92 6.39
N VAL A 205 -15.49 -3.49 5.12
CA VAL A 205 -16.33 -2.37 4.68
C VAL A 205 -17.82 -2.72 4.72
N ARG A 206 -18.22 -3.90 4.23
CA ARG A 206 -19.63 -4.34 4.23
C ARG A 206 -20.24 -4.43 5.63
N TRP A 207 -19.45 -4.84 6.61
CA TRP A 207 -19.88 -4.93 8.01
C TRP A 207 -19.70 -3.62 8.79
N GLY A 208 -19.24 -2.55 8.13
CA GLY A 208 -19.04 -1.24 8.76
C GLY A 208 -17.85 -1.19 9.72
N ALA A 209 -16.93 -2.16 9.65
CA ALA A 209 -15.64 -2.15 10.34
C ALA A 209 -14.68 -1.14 9.66
N MET A 210 -15.10 0.13 9.61
CA MET A 210 -14.33 1.27 9.13
C MET A 210 -13.20 1.64 10.10
N PRO A 211 -12.19 2.44 9.75
CA PRO A 211 -11.14 2.83 10.68
C PRO A 211 -11.71 3.45 11.97
N ALA A 212 -11.01 3.31 13.09
CA ALA A 212 -11.48 3.81 14.38
C ALA A 212 -11.85 5.30 14.33
N TRP A 213 -10.97 6.11 13.74
CA TRP A 213 -11.19 7.55 13.55
C TRP A 213 -12.45 7.86 12.72
N TYR A 214 -12.77 7.01 11.73
CA TYR A 214 -13.93 7.20 10.86
C TYR A 214 -15.22 6.98 11.64
N ARG A 215 -15.28 5.89 12.41
CA ARG A 215 -16.44 5.54 13.23
C ARG A 215 -16.70 6.62 14.29
N GLU A 216 -15.64 7.09 14.96
CA GLU A 216 -15.73 8.15 15.96
C GLU A 216 -16.23 9.47 15.35
N SER A 217 -15.71 9.84 14.17
CA SER A 217 -16.15 11.05 13.47
C SER A 217 -17.63 11.02 13.07
N ARG A 218 -18.21 9.83 12.82
CA ARG A 218 -19.63 9.68 12.54
C ARG A 218 -20.50 9.71 13.79
N ASN A 219 -20.03 9.13 14.89
CA ASN A 219 -20.74 9.17 16.18
C ASN A 219 -20.83 10.59 16.73
N ASN A 220 -19.82 11.41 16.46
CA ASN A 220 -19.76 12.81 16.90
C ASN A 220 -20.48 13.79 15.95
N LYS A 221 -21.10 13.34 14.85
CA LYS A 221 -22.00 14.20 14.08
C LYS A 221 -23.29 14.37 14.88
N PRO A 222 -23.71 15.61 15.21
CA PRO A 222 -24.97 15.82 15.91
C PRO A 222 -26.09 15.21 15.06
N SER A 223 -26.82 14.25 15.65
CA SER A 223 -28.06 13.74 15.05
C SER A 223 -28.93 14.97 14.77
N GLY A 224 -29.24 15.18 13.49
CA GLY A 224 -30.08 16.29 13.07
C GLY A 224 -31.36 16.24 13.88
N LYS A 225 -31.50 17.11 14.88
CA LYS A 225 -32.74 17.28 15.61
C LYS A 225 -33.76 17.68 14.57
N THR A 226 -34.65 16.74 14.26
CA THR A 226 -35.88 17.04 13.55
C THR A 226 -36.66 17.98 14.46
N GLN A 227 -36.51 19.29 14.25
CA GLN A 227 -37.47 20.26 14.77
C GLN A 227 -38.77 20.01 14.01
N ARG A 228 -39.66 19.21 14.60
CA ARG A 228 -41.08 19.27 14.28
C ARG A 228 -41.58 20.61 14.82
N GLN A 229 -41.85 21.54 13.91
CA GLN A 229 -42.79 22.63 14.16
C GLN A 229 -44.21 22.08 14.15
#